data_AF-A0A960LE62-F1
#
_entry.id   AF-A0A960LE62-F1
#
_cell.length_a   1.000
_cell.length_b   1.000
_cell.length_c   1.000
_cell.angle_alpha   90.00
_cell.angle_beta   90.00
_cell.angle_gamma   90.00
#
_symmetry.space_group_name_H-M   'P 1'
#
loop_
_entity.id
_entity.type
_entity.pdbx_description
1 polymer ?
#
loop_
_entity_poly.entity_id
_entity_poly.type
_entity_poly.pdbx_seq_one_letter_code
_entity_poly.pdbx_strand_id
1 'polypeptide(L)'
;MSTKLKPEEITSILKEQIADYKALSAVDEVGRVVYVGDGIARVYGLDKVMYGELVEFPGEIQGMALNLEEDNVGCVLFGSDATVKEGDIVKRTGKVVQVPVGPELVGRVVNPLGQPLDGKGPINAKLSNPVERIATGVVTRQPVKEPLQTGIKSIDAMIPIGRGQ
;
A
#
# COMPACT_ATOMS: atom_id res chain seq x y z
N MET A 1 50.01 -15.02 -32.36
CA MET A 1 48.85 -15.88 -32.68
C MET A 1 47.60 -15.04 -32.48
N SER A 2 46.88 -14.76 -33.57
CA SER A 2 45.66 -13.94 -33.54
C SER A 2 44.52 -14.80 -32.99
N THR A 3 44.11 -14.52 -31.75
CA THR A 3 42.95 -15.15 -31.10
C THR A 3 41.68 -14.68 -31.81
N LYS A 4 41.24 -15.46 -32.80
CA LYS A 4 39.90 -15.34 -33.39
C LYS A 4 38.87 -15.72 -32.32
N LEU A 5 38.32 -14.73 -31.61
CA LEU A 5 37.06 -14.94 -30.89
C LEU A 5 36.02 -15.41 -31.90
N LYS A 6 35.37 -16.53 -31.60
CA LYS A 6 34.34 -17.08 -32.48
C LYS A 6 33.10 -16.18 -32.38
N PRO A 7 32.43 -15.85 -33.50
CA PRO A 7 31.21 -15.03 -33.49
C PRO A 7 30.14 -15.56 -32.52
N GLU A 8 30.10 -16.88 -32.33
CA GLU A 8 29.18 -17.58 -31.44
C GLU A 8 29.38 -17.21 -29.96
N GLU A 9 30.63 -17.07 -29.50
CA GLU A 9 30.96 -16.68 -28.12
C GLU A 9 30.62 -15.21 -27.84
N ILE A 10 30.81 -14.34 -28.82
CA ILE A 10 30.41 -12.93 -28.72
C ILE A 10 28.89 -12.82 -28.66
N THR A 11 28.18 -13.67 -29.42
CA THR A 11 26.71 -13.68 -29.43
C THR A 11 26.12 -14.22 -28.13
N SER A 12 26.76 -15.22 -27.50
CA SER A 12 26.33 -15.71 -26.18
C SER A 12 26.56 -14.67 -25.08
N ILE A 13 27.73 -14.02 -25.07
CA ILE A 13 28.05 -12.97 -24.09
C ILE A 13 27.10 -11.77 -24.24
N LEU A 14 26.80 -11.35 -25.47
CA LEU A 14 25.83 -10.28 -25.72
C LEU A 14 24.40 -10.68 -25.33
N LYS A 15 23.99 -11.93 -25.56
CA LYS A 15 22.68 -12.42 -25.10
C LYS A 15 22.56 -12.45 -23.59
N GLU A 16 23.63 -12.84 -22.91
CA GLU A 16 23.73 -12.87 -21.45
C GLU A 16 23.68 -11.44 -20.89
N GLN A 17 24.45 -10.51 -21.44
CA GLN A 17 24.40 -9.09 -21.06
C GLN A 17 23.04 -8.43 -21.34
N ILE A 18 22.36 -8.78 -22.44
CA ILE A 18 21.01 -8.29 -22.75
C ILE A 18 19.96 -8.90 -21.80
N ALA A 19 20.14 -10.17 -21.38
CA ALA A 19 19.29 -10.81 -20.40
C ALA A 19 19.45 -10.17 -19.01
N ASP A 20 20.68 -9.89 -18.59
CA ASP A 20 20.99 -9.15 -17.37
C ASP A 20 20.47 -7.71 -17.43
N TYR A 21 20.54 -7.06 -18.60
CA TYR A 21 20.00 -5.71 -18.79
C TYR A 21 18.47 -5.66 -18.65
N LYS A 22 17.75 -6.71 -19.06
CA LYS A 22 16.31 -6.83 -18.79
C LYS A 22 16.01 -7.04 -17.31
N ALA A 23 16.91 -7.67 -16.55
CA ALA A 23 16.73 -7.87 -15.11
C ALA A 23 16.75 -6.54 -14.33
N LEU A 24 17.53 -5.55 -14.77
CA LEU A 24 17.53 -4.19 -14.19
C LEU A 24 16.15 -3.52 -14.22
N SER A 25 15.38 -3.71 -15.30
CA SER A 25 14.03 -3.12 -15.40
C SER A 25 13.01 -3.76 -14.44
N ALA A 26 13.29 -4.96 -13.91
CA ALA A 26 12.49 -5.58 -12.88
C ALA A 26 12.86 -5.09 -11.46
N VAL A 27 14.03 -4.46 -11.28
CA VAL A 27 14.46 -3.88 -10.00
C VAL A 27 13.62 -2.64 -9.65
N ASP A 28 13.15 -1.88 -10.65
CA ASP A 28 12.25 -0.73 -10.45
C ASP A 28 10.98 -1.06 -9.65
N GLU A 29 10.53 -2.32 -9.70
CA GLU A 29 9.28 -2.79 -9.10
C GLU A 29 9.50 -3.68 -7.86
N VAL A 30 10.76 -4.08 -7.61
CA VAL A 30 11.10 -5.09 -6.63
C VAL A 30 12.23 -4.60 -5.73
N GLY A 31 11.99 -4.60 -4.43
CA GLY A 31 12.99 -4.28 -3.41
C GLY A 31 13.40 -5.49 -2.58
N ARG A 32 14.40 -5.27 -1.73
CA ARG A 32 14.84 -6.24 -0.71
C ARG A 32 14.85 -5.62 0.67
N VAL A 33 14.36 -6.34 1.66
CA VAL A 33 14.41 -5.90 3.06
C VAL A 33 15.86 -5.86 3.53
N VAL A 34 16.31 -4.72 4.02
CA VAL A 34 17.63 -4.52 4.66
C VAL A 34 17.52 -4.65 6.17
N TYR A 35 16.41 -4.17 6.72
CA TYR A 35 16.18 -4.19 8.16
C TYR A 35 14.68 -4.31 8.41
N VAL A 36 14.31 -5.04 9.46
CA VAL A 36 12.95 -5.08 9.97
C VAL A 36 12.98 -5.09 11.49
N GLY A 37 12.12 -4.28 12.11
CA GLY A 37 11.97 -4.21 13.56
C GLY A 37 10.85 -3.27 13.96
N ASP A 38 10.13 -3.62 15.03
CA ASP A 38 9.03 -2.85 15.61
C ASP A 38 7.95 -2.47 14.58
N GLY A 39 7.67 -3.38 13.63
CA GLY A 39 6.70 -3.14 12.56
C GLY A 39 7.15 -2.15 11.48
N ILE A 40 8.43 -1.79 11.43
CA ILE A 40 9.03 -0.95 10.38
C ILE A 40 10.02 -1.80 9.59
N ALA A 41 9.92 -1.75 8.26
CA ALA A 41 10.86 -2.37 7.34
C ALA A 41 11.58 -1.31 6.51
N ARG A 42 12.91 -1.40 6.43
CA ARG A 42 13.71 -0.63 5.45
C ARG A 42 13.97 -1.52 4.25
N VAL A 43 13.59 -1.03 3.08
CA VAL A 43 13.65 -1.76 1.82
C VAL A 43 14.59 -1.04 0.87
N TYR A 44 15.60 -1.74 0.36
CA TYR A 44 16.47 -1.26 -0.70
C TYR A 44 15.82 -1.53 -2.07
N GLY A 45 15.92 -0.57 -2.99
CA GLY A 45 15.24 -0.60 -4.29
C GLY A 45 13.85 0.05 -4.22
N LEU A 46 12.89 -0.48 -5.00
CA LEU A 46 11.56 0.13 -5.18
C LEU A 46 11.64 1.57 -5.75
N ASP A 47 12.56 1.83 -6.68
CA ASP A 47 12.92 3.16 -7.17
C ASP A 47 11.74 4.01 -7.66
N LYS A 48 10.67 3.36 -8.14
CA LYS A 48 9.47 4.04 -8.66
C LYS A 48 8.29 4.06 -7.69
N VAL A 49 8.46 3.64 -6.44
CA VAL A 49 7.38 3.62 -5.44
C VAL A 49 6.90 5.03 -5.11
N MET A 50 5.60 5.16 -4.86
CA MET A 50 4.98 6.42 -4.48
C MET A 50 4.82 6.52 -2.96
N TYR A 51 4.79 7.75 -2.46
CA TYR A 51 4.41 8.00 -1.08
C TYR A 51 2.97 7.49 -0.83
N GLY A 52 2.78 6.76 0.26
CA GLY A 52 1.50 6.14 0.59
C GLY A 52 1.12 4.97 -0.32
N GLU A 53 2.04 4.41 -1.09
CA GLU A 53 1.80 3.21 -1.89
C GLU A 53 1.79 1.95 -1.02
N LEU A 54 0.87 1.02 -1.32
CA LEU A 54 0.90 -0.31 -0.74
C LEU A 54 2.04 -1.13 -1.35
N VAL A 55 2.76 -1.84 -0.50
CA VAL A 55 3.79 -2.80 -0.87
C VAL A 55 3.46 -4.16 -0.27
N GLU A 56 3.83 -5.23 -0.96
CA GLU A 56 3.60 -6.61 -0.57
C GLU A 56 4.90 -7.26 -0.15
N PHE A 57 4.90 -7.79 1.06
CA PHE A 57 5.96 -8.60 1.63
C PHE A 57 5.60 -10.09 1.49
N PRO A 58 6.58 -11.00 1.64
CA PRO A 58 6.28 -12.43 1.70
C PRO A 58 5.33 -12.77 2.84
N GLY A 59 4.49 -13.79 2.64
CA GLY A 59 3.50 -14.21 3.65
C GLY A 59 2.22 -13.38 3.68
N GLU A 60 1.86 -12.76 2.56
CA GLU A 60 0.63 -11.96 2.39
C GLU A 60 0.54 -10.73 3.32
N ILE A 61 1.69 -10.28 3.83
CA ILE A 61 1.77 -9.06 4.64
C ILE A 61 1.83 -7.87 3.70
N GLN A 62 0.94 -6.93 3.95
CA GLN A 62 0.97 -5.64 3.28
C GLN A 62 1.73 -4.63 4.13
N GLY A 63 2.35 -3.67 3.48
CA GLY A 63 2.92 -2.50 4.13
C GLY A 63 2.64 -1.25 3.31
N MET A 64 3.03 -0.10 3.86
CA MET A 64 2.88 1.20 3.22
C MET A 64 4.20 1.94 3.21
N ALA A 65 4.60 2.42 2.03
CA ALA A 65 5.78 3.26 1.88
C ALA A 65 5.50 4.67 2.42
N LEU A 66 6.30 5.11 3.40
CA LEU A 66 6.16 6.44 4.04
C LEU A 66 7.39 7.30 3.85
N ASN A 67 8.59 6.74 4.03
CA ASN A 67 9.84 7.48 3.88
C ASN A 67 10.50 7.05 2.58
N LEU A 68 10.70 8.00 1.66
CA LEU A 68 11.42 7.77 0.40
C LEU A 68 12.78 8.44 0.52
N GLU A 69 13.80 7.68 0.89
CA GLU A 69 15.19 8.15 0.97
C GLU A 69 15.94 7.80 -0.33
N GLU A 70 17.12 8.37 -0.54
CA GLU A 70 17.91 8.12 -1.76
C GLU A 70 18.34 6.65 -1.88
N ASP A 71 18.70 6.04 -0.75
CA ASP A 71 19.25 4.69 -0.71
C ASP A 71 18.23 3.62 -0.26
N ASN A 72 17.13 4.01 0.38
CA ASN A 72 16.15 3.04 0.90
C ASN A 72 14.75 3.65 1.06
N VAL A 73 13.77 2.77 1.19
CA VAL A 73 12.37 3.10 1.43
C VAL A 73 11.98 2.57 2.81
N GLY A 74 11.49 3.48 3.66
CA GLY A 74 10.87 3.13 4.93
C GLY A 74 9.41 2.74 4.74
N CYS A 75 9.10 1.48 5.05
CA CYS A 75 7.78 0.90 4.97
C CYS A 75 7.26 0.56 6.36
N VAL A 76 6.00 0.91 6.65
CA VAL A 76 5.29 0.41 7.84
C VAL A 76 4.57 -0.87 7.47
N LEU A 77 4.68 -1.90 8.30
CA LEU A 77 4.04 -3.20 8.12
C LEU A 77 2.62 -3.22 8.70
N PHE A 78 1.66 -3.72 7.94
CA PHE A 78 0.30 -4.00 8.39
C PHE A 78 0.17 -5.48 8.76
N GLY A 79 0.89 -5.89 9.80
CA GLY A 79 0.94 -7.27 10.25
C GLY A 79 2.03 -7.49 11.28
N SER A 80 2.36 -8.75 11.54
CA SER A 80 3.51 -9.10 12.37
C SER A 80 4.80 -9.02 11.56
N ASP A 81 5.83 -8.44 12.14
CA ASP A 81 7.20 -8.42 11.62
C ASP A 81 7.92 -9.77 11.75
N ALA A 82 7.43 -10.69 12.60
CA ALA A 82 8.08 -11.96 12.90
C ALA A 82 8.28 -12.88 11.69
N THR A 83 7.45 -12.72 10.65
CA THR A 83 7.53 -13.52 9.42
C THR A 83 8.36 -12.87 8.32
N VAL A 84 8.71 -11.59 8.47
CA VAL A 84 9.53 -10.84 7.52
C VAL A 84 10.99 -10.94 7.95
N LYS A 85 11.89 -11.17 7.01
CA LYS A 85 13.33 -11.31 7.27
C LYS A 85 14.15 -10.41 6.36
N GLU A 86 15.36 -10.11 6.80
CA GLU A 86 16.36 -9.48 5.94
C GLU A 86 16.59 -10.32 4.66
N GLY A 87 16.69 -9.64 3.53
CA GLY A 87 16.82 -10.23 2.21
C GLY A 87 15.49 -10.60 1.53
N ASP A 88 14.36 -10.53 2.24
CA ASP A 88 13.06 -10.83 1.67
C ASP A 88 12.70 -9.88 0.53
N ILE A 89 12.00 -10.42 -0.46
CA ILE A 89 11.60 -9.70 -1.66
C ILE A 89 10.32 -8.93 -1.37
N VAL A 90 10.35 -7.62 -1.63
CA VAL A 90 9.19 -6.72 -1.48
C VAL A 90 8.76 -6.28 -2.87
N LYS A 91 7.46 -6.31 -3.13
CA LYS A 91 6.89 -5.88 -4.41
C LYS A 91 5.97 -4.69 -4.22
N ARG A 92 6.05 -3.72 -5.11
CA ARG A 92 5.09 -2.62 -5.11
C ARG A 92 3.75 -3.05 -5.72
N THR A 93 2.65 -2.45 -5.28
CA THR A 93 1.31 -2.75 -5.84
C THR A 93 0.89 -1.77 -6.94
N GLY A 94 1.60 -0.66 -7.12
CA GLY A 94 1.26 0.43 -8.05
C GLY A 94 0.10 1.30 -7.57
N LYS A 95 -0.44 1.05 -6.37
CA LYS A 95 -1.66 1.69 -5.87
C LYS A 95 -1.39 2.36 -4.53
N VAL A 96 -1.69 3.66 -4.47
CA VAL A 96 -1.81 4.39 -3.21
C VAL A 96 -2.85 3.69 -2.33
N VAL A 97 -2.65 3.69 -1.02
CA VAL A 97 -3.53 2.99 -0.08
C VAL A 97 -4.99 3.37 -0.34
N GLN A 98 -5.76 2.34 -0.72
CA GLN A 98 -7.17 2.45 -1.00
C GLN A 98 -7.90 1.30 -0.33
N VAL A 99 -9.12 1.59 0.13
CA VAL A 99 -9.97 0.62 0.82
C VAL A 99 -11.25 0.38 0.01
N PRO A 100 -11.81 -0.83 0.06
CA PRO A 100 -13.10 -1.12 -0.54
C PRO A 100 -14.20 -0.28 0.13
N VAL A 101 -15.10 0.26 -0.67
CA VAL A 101 -16.25 1.06 -0.20
C VAL A 101 -17.53 0.61 -0.90
N GLY A 102 -18.66 0.74 -0.21
CA GLY A 102 -19.97 0.41 -0.77
C GLY A 102 -20.97 -0.09 0.27
N PRO A 103 -22.24 -0.26 -0.13
CA PRO A 103 -23.28 -0.83 0.74
C PRO A 103 -22.96 -2.26 1.20
N GLU A 104 -22.08 -2.97 0.50
CA GLU A 104 -21.65 -4.33 0.84
C GLU A 104 -20.91 -4.41 2.19
N LEU A 105 -20.41 -3.28 2.72
CA LEU A 105 -19.77 -3.22 4.03
C LEU A 105 -20.77 -3.07 5.19
N VAL A 106 -22.02 -2.70 4.93
CA VAL A 106 -23.00 -2.43 5.98
C VAL A 106 -23.27 -3.72 6.79
N GLY A 107 -23.00 -3.65 8.10
CA GLY A 107 -23.19 -4.79 9.03
C GLY A 107 -22.05 -5.81 9.03
N ARG A 108 -20.95 -5.55 8.30
CA ARG A 108 -19.72 -6.36 8.33
C ARG A 108 -18.75 -5.81 9.37
N VAL A 109 -17.86 -6.68 9.85
CA VAL A 109 -16.67 -6.26 10.63
C VAL A 109 -15.45 -6.42 9.74
N VAL A 110 -14.70 -5.35 9.54
CA VAL A 110 -13.52 -5.31 8.68
C VAL A 110 -12.30 -4.77 9.41
N ASN A 111 -11.11 -5.13 8.94
CA ASN A 111 -9.87 -4.50 9.36
C ASN A 111 -9.69 -3.13 8.66
N PRO A 112 -8.66 -2.33 9.03
CA PRO A 112 -8.39 -1.03 8.41
C PRO A 112 -8.16 -1.06 6.89
N LEU A 113 -7.77 -2.22 6.33
CA LEU A 113 -7.58 -2.42 4.88
C LEU A 113 -8.87 -2.88 4.18
N GLY A 114 -9.98 -3.01 4.92
CA GLY A 114 -11.28 -3.43 4.40
C GLY A 114 -11.45 -4.94 4.22
N GLN A 115 -10.55 -5.76 4.76
CA GLN A 115 -10.67 -7.22 4.75
C GLN A 115 -11.61 -7.69 5.87
N PRO A 116 -12.50 -8.66 5.64
CA PRO A 116 -13.47 -9.11 6.63
C PRO A 116 -12.83 -9.88 7.79
N LEU A 117 -13.26 -9.56 9.02
CA LEU A 117 -12.87 -10.24 10.26
C LEU A 117 -14.03 -11.01 10.92
N ASP A 118 -15.24 -10.93 10.36
CA ASP A 118 -16.45 -11.52 10.92
C ASP A 118 -16.73 -12.98 10.52
N GLY A 119 -15.87 -13.59 9.71
CA GLY A 119 -16.03 -14.98 9.25
C GLY A 119 -17.22 -15.22 8.31
N LYS A 120 -17.90 -14.17 7.84
CA LYS A 120 -19.09 -14.27 6.96
C LYS A 120 -18.76 -14.37 5.46
N GLY A 121 -17.53 -14.76 5.12
CA GLY A 121 -17.03 -14.83 3.75
C GLY A 121 -16.49 -13.48 3.21
N PRO A 122 -16.10 -13.42 1.92
CA PRO A 122 -15.51 -12.22 1.33
C PRO A 122 -16.50 -11.06 1.21
N ILE A 123 -15.98 -9.84 1.06
CA ILE A 123 -16.76 -8.62 0.74
C ILE A 123 -16.53 -8.29 -0.73
N ASN A 124 -17.56 -8.41 -1.55
CA ASN A 124 -17.49 -8.15 -2.99
C ASN A 124 -17.80 -6.67 -3.30
N ALA A 125 -17.03 -5.76 -2.71
CA ALA A 125 -17.17 -4.33 -2.98
C ALA A 125 -16.73 -4.02 -4.42
N LYS A 126 -17.55 -3.25 -5.15
CA LYS A 126 -17.28 -2.88 -6.56
C LYS A 126 -16.36 -1.67 -6.71
N LEU A 127 -16.26 -0.87 -5.65
CA LEU A 127 -15.57 0.41 -5.65
C LEU A 127 -14.49 0.40 -4.58
N SER A 128 -13.41 1.12 -4.83
CA SER A 128 -12.39 1.47 -3.84
C SER A 128 -12.24 2.97 -3.76
N ASN A 129 -11.81 3.46 -2.60
CA ASN A 129 -11.54 4.88 -2.39
C ASN A 129 -10.16 5.04 -1.74
N PRO A 130 -9.33 6.02 -2.16
CA PRO A 130 -8.09 6.33 -1.46
C PRO A 130 -8.37 6.71 0.00
N VAL A 131 -7.51 6.24 0.90
CA VAL A 131 -7.59 6.58 2.32
C VAL A 131 -7.27 8.06 2.51
N GLU A 132 -6.22 8.54 1.85
CA GLU A 132 -5.84 9.95 1.84
C GLU A 132 -6.51 10.66 0.68
N ARG A 133 -7.54 11.45 0.99
CA ARG A 133 -8.22 12.32 0.03
C ARG A 133 -8.34 13.73 0.57
N ILE A 134 -8.23 14.70 -0.34
CA ILE A 134 -8.42 16.11 0.02
C ILE A 134 -9.87 16.31 0.50
N ALA A 135 -10.02 16.99 1.63
CA ALA A 135 -11.33 17.34 2.18
C ALA A 135 -12.08 18.31 1.27
N THR A 136 -13.41 18.32 1.38
CA THR A 136 -14.25 19.27 0.63
C THR A 136 -13.96 20.72 1.01
N GLY A 137 -13.67 21.54 0.00
CA GLY A 137 -13.41 22.97 0.15
C GLY A 137 -14.64 23.76 0.59
N VAL A 138 -14.42 24.98 1.11
CA VAL A 138 -15.45 25.81 1.76
C VAL A 138 -16.69 26.01 0.88
N VAL A 139 -16.51 26.27 -0.43
CA VAL A 139 -17.60 26.55 -1.38
C VAL A 139 -18.55 25.35 -1.57
N THR A 140 -18.05 24.13 -1.38
CA THR A 140 -18.84 22.89 -1.54
C THR A 140 -19.58 22.48 -0.26
N ARG A 141 -19.35 23.19 0.86
CA ARG A 141 -19.99 22.89 2.14
C ARG A 141 -21.36 23.54 2.21
N GLN A 142 -22.31 22.82 2.81
CA GLN A 142 -23.61 23.35 3.18
C GLN A 142 -23.65 23.62 4.68
N PRO A 143 -24.34 24.69 5.16
CA PRO A 143 -24.60 24.84 6.58
C PRO A 143 -25.34 23.63 7.15
N VAL A 144 -24.93 23.18 8.33
CA VAL A 144 -25.56 22.07 9.04
C VAL A 144 -26.93 22.52 9.53
N LYS A 145 -27.99 21.93 8.98
CA LYS A 145 -29.40 22.26 9.27
C LYS A 145 -30.20 21.06 9.78
N GLU A 146 -29.66 19.86 9.66
CA GLU A 146 -30.35 18.62 10.02
C GLU A 146 -29.78 18.07 11.33
N PRO A 147 -30.63 17.78 12.34
CA PRO A 147 -30.15 17.20 13.58
C PRO A 147 -29.75 15.71 13.41
N LEU A 148 -28.69 15.32 14.11
CA LEU A 148 -28.32 13.93 14.35
C LEU A 148 -28.85 13.54 15.74
N GLN A 149 -29.92 12.75 15.76
CA GLN A 149 -30.58 12.33 17.00
C GLN A 149 -29.69 11.34 17.75
N THR A 150 -29.22 11.72 18.94
CA THR A 150 -28.43 10.83 19.79
C THR A 150 -29.31 9.97 20.69
N GLY A 151 -30.50 10.46 21.04
CA GLY A 151 -31.40 9.82 22.02
C GLY A 151 -31.04 10.14 23.47
N ILE A 152 -30.04 10.99 23.70
CA ILE A 152 -29.58 11.37 25.03
C ILE A 152 -30.09 12.77 25.33
N LYS A 153 -31.05 12.87 26.28
CA LYS A 153 -31.73 14.14 26.63
C LYS A 153 -30.78 15.30 26.92
N SER A 154 -29.70 15.05 27.67
CA SER A 154 -28.73 16.09 28.01
C SER A 154 -27.95 16.59 26.80
N ILE A 155 -27.67 15.73 25.82
CA ILE A 155 -26.97 16.11 24.59
C ILE A 155 -27.95 16.81 23.66
N ASP A 156 -29.07 16.16 23.32
CA ASP A 156 -30.01 16.70 22.32
C ASP A 156 -30.66 18.03 22.75
N ALA A 157 -30.78 18.31 24.06
CA ALA A 157 -31.34 19.55 24.57
C ALA A 157 -30.31 20.67 24.83
N MET A 158 -29.10 20.34 25.29
CA MET A 158 -28.10 21.36 25.67
C MET A 158 -27.02 21.56 24.62
N ILE A 159 -26.59 20.49 23.94
CA ILE A 159 -25.48 20.47 22.98
C ILE A 159 -25.88 19.59 21.78
N PRO A 160 -26.86 20.03 20.96
CA PRO A 160 -27.36 19.22 19.86
C PRO A 160 -26.26 18.96 18.83
N ILE A 161 -26.20 17.73 18.30
CA ILE A 161 -25.27 17.33 17.25
C ILE A 161 -25.97 17.43 15.89
N GLY A 162 -25.34 18.10 14.92
CA GLY A 162 -25.85 18.20 13.56
C GLY A 162 -25.20 17.23 12.57
N ARG A 163 -25.91 16.86 11.50
CA ARG A 163 -25.37 16.01 10.42
C ARG A 163 -24.34 16.79 9.60
N GLY A 164 -23.08 16.38 9.69
CA GLY A 164 -21.95 17.04 9.02
C GLY A 164 -21.23 18.11 9.86
N GLN A 165 -21.48 18.13 11.18
CA GLN A 165 -20.72 18.91 12.16
C GLN A 165 -19.31 18.37 12.36
#